data_AF-A0A3N2PM78-F1
#
_entry.id   AF-A0A3N2PM78-F1
#
_cell.length_a   1.000
_cell.length_b   1.000
_cell.length_c   1.000
_cell.angle_alpha   90.00
_cell.angle_beta   90.00
_cell.angle_gamma   90.00
#
_symmetry.space_group_name_H-M   'P 1'
#
loop_
_entity.id
_entity.type
_entity.pdbx_description
1 polymer ?
#
loop_
_entity_poly.entity_id
_entity_poly.type
_entity_poly.pdbx_seq_one_letter_code
_entity_poly.pdbx_strand_id
1 'polypeptide(L)'
;MASVSQNDQTAGEPLSAKNQTLLTGAAATQEFAPLGNICAHLNAFHAYASDPSRVVEANHYCGHLNDEVRQCILYDSPERNARIIGIEYMITPRLYETLDPEERKLWHSHVFEVKSGMLIMPQPAVPDAVWEIAENKEMEEVVRLYGKIYHLWQVDRGDKLPLGEPQLMTSYTARDQFDFDKYVGDRDRRFKSDYKRKEEVRKYIDEPEIHPHADQTWKSKERT
;
A
#
# COMPACT_ATOMS: atom_id res chain seq x y z
N MET A 1 26.72 -13.94 2.78
CA MET A 1 25.66 -14.87 2.38
C MET A 1 24.34 -14.16 2.65
N ALA A 2 23.60 -13.78 1.62
CA ALA A 2 22.28 -13.21 1.83
C ALA A 2 21.38 -14.31 2.42
N SER A 3 20.76 -14.03 3.56
CA SER A 3 19.76 -14.92 4.14
C SER A 3 18.65 -15.14 3.12
N VAL A 4 18.44 -16.39 2.72
CA VAL A 4 17.21 -16.81 2.05
C VAL A 4 16.06 -16.41 2.97
N SER A 5 15.16 -15.55 2.51
CA SER A 5 14.00 -15.16 3.31
C SER A 5 13.22 -16.44 3.63
N GLN A 6 12.98 -16.69 4.93
CA GLN A 6 12.40 -17.95 5.40
C GLN A 6 10.93 -18.17 5.01
N ASN A 7 10.36 -17.35 4.10
CA ASN A 7 8.93 -17.33 3.79
C ASN A 7 8.61 -17.23 2.29
N ASP A 8 9.51 -17.59 1.38
CA ASP A 8 9.14 -17.65 -0.04
C ASP A 8 8.26 -18.88 -0.31
N GLN A 9 6.94 -18.68 -0.19
CA GLN A 9 5.91 -19.71 -0.45
C GLN A 9 5.59 -19.83 -1.95
N THR A 10 6.25 -19.06 -2.81
CA THR A 10 6.03 -19.09 -4.26
C THR A 10 6.38 -20.46 -4.84
N ALA A 11 5.55 -20.96 -5.76
CA ALA A 11 5.83 -22.24 -6.43
C ALA A 11 6.99 -22.09 -7.42
N GLY A 12 7.95 -23.03 -7.37
CA GLY A 12 9.05 -23.12 -8.32
C GLY A 12 10.38 -23.48 -7.67
N GLU A 13 11.38 -23.78 -8.50
CA GLU A 13 12.75 -23.95 -8.04
C GLU A 13 13.43 -22.59 -7.81
N PRO A 14 14.35 -22.48 -6.84
CA PRO A 14 15.16 -21.27 -6.67
C PRO A 14 15.93 -20.90 -7.96
N LEU A 15 16.28 -19.63 -8.10
CA LEU A 15 17.11 -19.18 -9.22
C LEU A 15 18.43 -19.96 -9.27
N SER A 16 18.64 -20.73 -10.34
CA SER A 16 19.89 -21.45 -10.57
C SER A 16 21.09 -20.50 -10.66
N ALA A 17 22.28 -20.98 -10.29
CA ALA A 17 23.52 -20.19 -10.40
C ALA A 17 23.73 -19.64 -11.83
N LYS A 18 23.37 -20.44 -12.85
CA LYS A 18 23.40 -20.02 -14.25
C LYS A 18 22.49 -18.80 -14.48
N ASN A 19 21.24 -18.86 -14.02
CA ASN A 19 20.31 -17.75 -14.20
C ASN A 19 20.74 -16.51 -13.41
N GLN A 20 21.26 -16.67 -12.19
CA GLN A 20 21.77 -15.54 -11.41
C GLN A 20 22.91 -14.81 -12.14
N THR A 21 23.86 -15.54 -12.72
CA THR A 21 24.95 -14.95 -13.51
C THR A 21 24.44 -14.24 -14.76
N LEU A 22 23.52 -14.87 -15.50
CA LEU A 22 22.91 -14.27 -16.70
C LEU A 22 22.14 -12.98 -16.36
N LEU A 23 21.33 -13.01 -15.31
CA LEU A 23 20.55 -11.86 -14.86
C LEU A 23 21.46 -10.72 -14.37
N THR A 24 22.58 -11.03 -13.72
CA THR A 24 23.56 -10.02 -13.30
C THR A 24 24.18 -9.31 -14.51
N GLY A 25 24.55 -10.08 -15.56
CA GLY A 25 25.07 -9.50 -16.81
C GLY A 25 24.02 -8.66 -17.55
N ALA A 26 22.77 -9.12 -17.59
CA ALA A 26 21.67 -8.37 -18.20
C ALA A 26 21.37 -7.08 -17.42
N ALA A 27 21.28 -7.14 -16.10
CA ALA A 27 21.02 -5.98 -15.25
C ALA A 27 22.13 -4.91 -15.31
N ALA A 28 23.36 -5.30 -15.65
CA ALA A 28 24.47 -4.36 -15.86
C ALA A 28 24.39 -3.60 -17.19
N THR A 29 23.57 -4.06 -18.16
CA THR A 29 23.49 -3.49 -19.51
C THR A 29 22.13 -2.89 -19.84
N GLN A 30 21.06 -3.34 -19.18
CA GLN A 30 19.70 -2.84 -19.40
C GLN A 30 19.42 -1.60 -18.54
N GLU A 31 18.70 -0.64 -19.12
CA GLU A 31 18.20 0.54 -18.41
C GLU A 31 16.80 0.28 -17.87
N PHE A 32 16.62 0.42 -16.56
CA PHE A 32 15.33 0.25 -15.88
C PHE A 32 14.63 1.61 -15.64
N ALA A 33 14.65 2.49 -16.63
CA ALA A 33 14.20 3.89 -16.50
C ALA A 33 12.82 4.05 -15.82
N PRO A 34 11.77 3.27 -16.15
CA PRO A 34 10.47 3.40 -15.46
C PRO A 34 10.54 3.11 -13.95
N LEU A 35 11.39 2.16 -13.52
CA LEU A 35 11.58 1.86 -12.10
C LEU A 35 12.33 2.98 -11.37
N GLY A 36 13.12 3.79 -12.09
CA GLY A 36 13.77 4.98 -11.55
C GLY A 36 12.81 6.09 -11.12
N ASN A 37 11.53 6.03 -11.51
CA ASN A 37 10.50 6.97 -11.06
C ASN A 37 9.88 6.59 -9.69
N ILE A 38 10.26 5.45 -9.11
CA ILE A 38 9.80 5.06 -7.77
C ILE A 38 10.54 5.93 -6.74
N CYS A 39 9.79 6.78 -6.04
CA CYS A 39 10.33 7.78 -5.11
C CYS A 39 9.83 7.63 -3.67
N ALA A 40 8.81 6.81 -3.43
CA ALA A 40 8.26 6.59 -2.09
C ALA A 40 7.99 5.11 -1.82
N HIS A 41 8.25 4.70 -0.57
CA HIS A 41 7.82 3.42 0.00
C HIS A 41 6.79 3.72 1.09
N LEU A 42 5.55 3.24 0.89
CA LEU A 42 4.49 3.29 1.90
C LEU A 42 4.16 1.87 2.36
N ASN A 43 3.64 1.74 3.57
CA ASN A 43 3.08 0.50 4.08
C ASN A 43 1.69 0.75 4.66
N ALA A 44 0.71 -0.02 4.20
CA ALA A 44 -0.71 0.11 4.54
C ALA A 44 -1.39 -1.27 4.59
N PHE A 45 -2.69 -1.28 4.87
CA PHE A 45 -3.50 -2.50 4.96
C PHE A 45 -4.74 -2.36 4.09
N HIS A 46 -5.03 -3.41 3.33
CA HIS A 46 -6.17 -3.48 2.43
C HIS A 46 -7.16 -4.54 2.89
N ALA A 47 -8.41 -4.31 2.52
CA ALA A 47 -9.50 -5.27 2.59
C ALA A 47 -10.00 -5.58 1.19
N TYR A 48 -10.45 -6.81 0.94
CA TYR A 48 -11.13 -7.14 -0.31
C TYR A 48 -12.47 -6.43 -0.34
N ALA A 49 -12.78 -5.70 -1.42
CA ALA A 49 -14.05 -4.99 -1.52
C ALA A 49 -15.27 -5.93 -1.47
N SER A 50 -15.10 -7.17 -1.95
CA SER A 50 -16.10 -8.24 -1.95
C SER A 50 -16.17 -9.03 -0.63
N ASP A 51 -15.09 -9.05 0.15
CA ASP A 51 -14.99 -9.73 1.45
C ASP A 51 -14.07 -8.93 2.40
N PRO A 52 -14.59 -7.85 3.01
CA PRO A 52 -13.75 -6.95 3.79
C PRO A 52 -13.28 -7.52 5.13
N SER A 53 -13.60 -8.79 5.44
CA SER A 53 -13.07 -9.49 6.62
C SER A 53 -11.61 -9.94 6.44
N ARG A 54 -11.14 -9.99 5.19
CA ARG A 54 -9.80 -10.45 4.83
C ARG A 54 -8.85 -9.26 4.74
N VAL A 55 -7.83 -9.27 5.62
CA VAL A 55 -6.83 -8.21 5.77
C VAL A 55 -5.56 -8.59 5.02
N VAL A 56 -5.04 -7.69 4.18
CA VAL A 56 -3.79 -7.86 3.46
C VAL A 56 -2.89 -6.65 3.73
N GLU A 57 -1.72 -6.88 4.33
CA GLU A 57 -0.67 -5.85 4.40
C GLU A 57 -0.04 -5.68 3.02
N ALA A 58 0.19 -4.43 2.61
CA ALA A 58 0.79 -4.10 1.33
C ALA A 58 1.93 -3.09 1.49
N ASN A 59 2.99 -3.31 0.72
CA ASN A 59 4.12 -2.40 0.56
C ASN A 59 4.01 -1.70 -0.79
N HIS A 60 3.81 -0.39 -0.77
CA HIS A 60 3.55 0.42 -1.94
C HIS A 60 4.86 1.07 -2.35
N TYR A 61 5.31 0.79 -3.57
CA TYR A 61 6.47 1.45 -4.18
C TYR A 61 5.94 2.39 -5.25
N CYS A 62 5.83 3.66 -4.87
CA CYS A 62 5.08 4.67 -5.61
C CYS A 62 6.00 5.56 -6.44
N GLY A 63 5.53 5.90 -7.64
CA GLY A 63 6.07 6.95 -8.47
C GLY A 63 5.00 7.97 -8.84
N HIS A 64 5.42 9.23 -8.95
CA HIS A 64 4.53 10.33 -9.32
C HIS A 64 4.59 10.49 -10.84
N LEU A 65 3.44 10.42 -11.51
CA LEU A 65 3.36 10.72 -12.95
C LEU A 65 3.29 12.23 -13.19
N ASN A 66 2.64 12.94 -12.27
CA ASN A 66 2.57 14.39 -12.14
C ASN A 66 2.07 14.73 -10.72
N ASP A 67 1.79 16.00 -10.46
CA ASP A 67 1.32 16.48 -9.15
C ASP A 67 -0.05 15.91 -8.72
N GLU A 68 -0.80 15.33 -9.66
CA GLU A 68 -2.17 14.89 -9.42
C GLU A 68 -2.41 13.39 -9.55
N VAL A 69 -1.44 12.65 -10.10
CA VAL A 69 -1.55 11.22 -10.35
C VAL A 69 -0.29 10.51 -9.87
N ARG A 70 -0.50 9.58 -8.95
CA ARG A 70 0.52 8.65 -8.46
C ARG A 70 0.12 7.24 -8.84
N GLN A 71 1.12 6.39 -9.02
CA GLN A 71 0.92 4.97 -9.24
C GLN A 71 1.92 4.17 -8.41
N CYS A 72 1.49 3.05 -7.87
CA CYS A 72 2.32 2.22 -7.03
C CYS A 72 2.28 0.77 -7.48
N ILE A 73 3.44 0.13 -7.47
CA ILE A 73 3.52 -1.33 -7.52
C ILE A 73 3.42 -1.82 -6.08
N LEU A 74 2.53 -2.78 -5.83
CA LEU A 74 2.27 -3.32 -4.51
C LEU A 74 2.97 -4.66 -4.33
N TYR A 75 3.65 -4.81 -3.20
CA TYR A 75 4.35 -6.03 -2.80
C TYR A 75 3.84 -6.56 -1.46
N ASP A 76 3.91 -7.88 -1.27
CA ASP A 76 3.52 -8.55 -0.02
C ASP A 76 4.52 -8.36 1.14
N SER A 77 5.72 -7.88 0.85
CA SER A 77 6.77 -7.61 1.82
C SER A 77 7.75 -6.54 1.28
N PRO A 78 8.58 -5.92 2.14
CA PRO A 78 9.63 -5.01 1.69
C PRO A 78 10.93 -5.73 1.25
N GLU A 79 10.92 -7.06 1.20
CA GLU A 79 12.10 -7.87 0.94
C GLU A 79 12.44 -7.93 -0.56
N ARG A 80 13.70 -8.21 -0.88
CA ARG A 80 14.20 -8.22 -2.26
C ARG A 80 13.46 -9.19 -3.20
N ASN A 81 12.95 -10.31 -2.67
CA ASN A 81 12.21 -11.33 -3.43
C ASN A 81 10.69 -11.29 -3.18
N ALA A 82 10.17 -10.15 -2.70
CA ALA A 82 8.74 -9.97 -2.49
C ALA A 82 7.92 -10.22 -3.77
N ARG A 83 6.72 -10.75 -3.60
CA ARG A 83 5.78 -10.98 -4.71
C ARG A 83 5.09 -9.67 -5.05
N ILE A 84 5.00 -9.34 -6.33
CA ILE A 84 4.10 -8.28 -6.80
C ILE A 84 2.67 -8.80 -6.60
N ILE A 85 1.91 -8.13 -5.75
CA ILE A 85 0.53 -8.51 -5.45
C ILE A 85 -0.49 -7.62 -6.12
N GLY A 86 -0.13 -6.43 -6.61
CA GLY A 86 -1.12 -5.52 -7.18
C GLY A 86 -0.57 -4.18 -7.63
N ILE A 87 -1.50 -3.31 -7.98
CA ILE A 87 -1.23 -1.92 -8.38
C ILE A 87 -2.23 -1.02 -7.67
N GLU A 88 -1.77 0.17 -7.31
CA GLU A 88 -2.63 1.25 -6.87
C GLU A 88 -2.43 2.49 -7.75
N TYR A 89 -3.53 3.19 -8.03
CA TYR A 89 -3.50 4.56 -8.52
C TYR A 89 -4.05 5.49 -7.44
N MET A 90 -3.39 6.62 -7.22
CA MET A 90 -3.91 7.67 -6.36
C MET A 90 -4.08 8.95 -7.16
N ILE A 91 -5.23 9.62 -6.99
CA ILE A 91 -5.55 10.86 -7.69
C ILE A 91 -6.05 11.94 -6.75
N THR A 92 -5.90 13.20 -7.15
CA THR A 92 -6.44 14.34 -6.42
C THR A 92 -7.97 14.38 -6.43
N PRO A 93 -8.60 15.08 -5.47
CA PRO A 93 -10.05 15.30 -5.47
C PRO A 93 -10.55 15.91 -6.78
N ARG A 94 -9.77 16.83 -7.37
CA ARG A 94 -10.10 17.47 -8.64
C ARG A 94 -10.30 16.46 -9.76
N LEU A 95 -9.42 15.48 -9.90
CA LEU A 95 -9.57 14.41 -10.90
C LEU A 95 -10.67 13.43 -10.52
N TYR A 96 -10.76 13.06 -9.25
CA TYR A 96 -11.79 12.16 -8.75
C TYR A 96 -13.22 12.68 -9.03
N GLU A 97 -13.45 13.98 -8.86
CA GLU A 97 -14.71 14.65 -9.16
C GLU A 97 -15.10 14.64 -10.64
N THR A 98 -14.17 14.33 -11.55
CA THR A 98 -14.47 14.17 -12.99
C THR A 98 -14.94 12.77 -13.36
N LEU A 99 -14.70 11.77 -12.50
CA LEU A 99 -15.09 10.38 -12.76
C LEU A 99 -16.60 10.23 -12.76
N ASP A 100 -17.14 9.27 -13.51
CA ASP A 100 -18.57 8.97 -13.40
C ASP A 100 -18.93 8.37 -12.03
N PRO A 101 -20.20 8.43 -11.61
CA PRO A 101 -20.61 7.94 -10.30
C PRO A 101 -20.34 6.46 -10.02
N GLU A 102 -20.34 5.59 -11.03
CA GLU A 102 -20.08 4.15 -10.82
C GLU A 102 -18.59 3.89 -10.66
N GLU A 103 -17.76 4.56 -11.46
CA GLU A 103 -16.30 4.50 -11.32
C GLU A 103 -15.86 5.01 -9.94
N ARG A 104 -16.44 6.11 -9.44
CA ARG A 104 -16.13 6.67 -8.10
C ARG A 104 -16.27 5.67 -6.96
N LYS A 105 -17.20 4.71 -7.07
CA LYS A 105 -17.44 3.67 -6.05
C LYS A 105 -16.31 2.66 -5.92
N LEU A 106 -15.41 2.62 -6.89
CA LEU A 106 -14.25 1.73 -6.90
C LEU A 106 -13.04 2.33 -6.17
N TRP A 107 -13.18 3.53 -5.61
CA TRP A 107 -12.10 4.26 -4.95
C TRP A 107 -12.36 4.41 -3.45
N HIS A 108 -11.29 4.50 -2.68
CA HIS A 108 -11.32 4.75 -1.25
C HIS A 108 -10.60 6.07 -0.89
N SER A 109 -10.93 6.63 0.25
CA SER A 109 -10.23 7.79 0.82
C SER A 109 -9.09 7.35 1.74
N HIS A 110 -8.03 8.15 1.82
CA HIS A 110 -6.86 7.84 2.66
C HIS A 110 -6.93 8.45 4.07
N VAL A 111 -8.03 9.13 4.41
CA VAL A 111 -8.13 9.96 5.63
C VAL A 111 -7.85 9.12 6.88
N PHE A 112 -8.56 8.01 7.03
CA PHE A 112 -8.38 7.14 8.19
C PHE A 112 -6.98 6.55 8.25
N GLU A 113 -6.43 6.11 7.12
CA GLU A 113 -5.11 5.49 7.07
C GLU A 113 -4.01 6.42 7.57
N VAL A 114 -4.06 7.67 7.09
CA VAL A 114 -3.12 8.71 7.50
C VAL A 114 -3.30 9.06 8.97
N LYS A 115 -4.54 9.40 9.37
CA LYS A 115 -4.83 9.96 10.69
C LYS A 115 -4.67 8.93 11.81
N SER A 116 -4.96 7.65 11.57
CA SER A 116 -4.82 6.58 12.57
C SER A 116 -3.38 6.10 12.78
N GLY A 117 -2.43 6.57 11.96
CA GLY A 117 -1.06 6.03 11.94
C GLY A 117 -0.94 4.66 11.26
N MET A 118 -2.02 4.15 10.64
CA MET A 118 -2.01 2.88 9.91
C MET A 118 -1.08 2.97 8.69
N LEU A 119 -1.19 4.02 7.88
CA LEU A 119 -0.28 4.27 6.77
C LEU A 119 1.00 4.91 7.29
N ILE A 120 2.15 4.31 6.95
CA ILE A 120 3.47 4.88 7.25
C ILE A 120 4.33 4.93 6.01
N MET A 121 5.35 5.78 6.05
CA MET A 121 6.54 5.62 5.23
C MET A 121 7.58 4.88 6.07
N PRO A 122 7.87 3.60 5.81
CA PRO A 122 8.88 2.86 6.56
C PRO A 122 10.22 3.59 6.63
N GLN A 123 10.79 3.60 7.82
CA GLN A 123 11.90 4.46 8.15
C GLN A 123 13.20 4.08 7.39
N PRO A 124 13.86 5.06 6.73
CA PRO A 124 15.24 4.94 6.29
C PRO A 124 16.19 5.15 7.47
N ALA A 125 17.48 4.82 7.33
CA ALA A 125 18.51 4.85 8.38
C ALA A 125 18.86 6.25 8.98
N VAL A 126 17.91 7.19 8.98
CA VAL A 126 18.00 8.56 9.50
C VAL A 126 17.31 8.68 10.86
N PRO A 127 17.62 9.71 11.67
CA PRO A 127 17.00 9.91 12.98
C PRO A 127 15.49 10.11 12.93
N ASP A 128 14.77 9.50 13.86
CA ASP A 128 13.29 9.46 13.90
C ASP A 128 12.64 10.84 13.82
N ALA A 129 13.18 11.83 14.55
CA ALA A 129 12.63 13.19 14.57
C ALA A 129 12.71 13.89 13.20
N VAL A 130 13.77 13.62 12.43
CA VAL A 130 13.93 14.17 11.08
C VAL A 130 13.01 13.44 10.11
N TRP A 131 12.91 12.12 10.26
CA TRP A 131 12.01 11.30 9.43
C TRP A 131 10.54 11.65 9.65
N GLU A 132 10.11 11.85 10.90
CA GLU A 132 8.73 12.19 11.24
C GLU A 132 8.26 13.48 10.56
N ILE A 133 9.13 14.49 10.42
CA ILE A 133 8.80 15.72 9.69
C ILE A 133 8.57 15.44 8.20
N ALA A 134 9.49 14.70 7.56
CA ALA A 134 9.40 14.39 6.14
C ALA A 134 8.19 13.51 5.82
N GLU A 135 7.97 12.46 6.62
CA GLU A 135 6.81 11.58 6.51
C GLU A 135 5.51 12.35 6.70
N ASN A 136 5.39 13.20 7.73
CA ASN A 136 4.16 13.94 7.96
C ASN A 136 3.89 14.98 6.85
N LYS A 137 4.93 15.53 6.23
CA LYS A 137 4.77 16.37 5.04
C LYS A 137 4.20 15.60 3.85
N GLU A 138 4.62 14.36 3.67
CA GLU A 138 4.00 13.48 2.67
C GLU A 138 2.54 13.15 3.04
N MET A 139 2.26 12.92 4.32
CA MET A 139 0.90 12.65 4.81
C MET A 139 -0.07 13.81 4.62
N GLU A 140 0.40 15.06 4.67
CA GLU A 140 -0.41 16.26 4.35
C GLU A 140 -0.96 16.23 2.92
N GLU A 141 -0.25 15.58 2.00
CA GLU A 141 -0.68 15.37 0.61
C GLU A 141 -1.54 14.09 0.49
N VAL A 142 -1.05 12.96 1.02
CA VAL A 142 -1.72 11.65 0.88
C VAL A 142 -3.13 11.65 1.46
N VAL A 143 -3.36 12.35 2.59
CA VAL A 143 -4.67 12.41 3.25
C VAL A 143 -5.78 12.92 2.33
N ARG A 144 -5.43 13.68 1.27
CA ARG A 144 -6.35 14.28 0.32
C ARG A 144 -6.63 13.42 -0.90
N LEU A 145 -5.85 12.37 -1.13
CA LEU A 145 -5.95 11.57 -2.35
C LEU A 145 -7.07 10.53 -2.25
N TYR A 146 -7.56 10.10 -3.41
CA TYR A 146 -8.40 8.92 -3.56
C TYR A 146 -7.59 7.80 -4.18
N GLY A 147 -7.69 6.58 -3.65
CA GLY A 147 -6.96 5.40 -4.10
C GLY A 147 -7.85 4.38 -4.80
N LYS A 148 -7.38 3.79 -5.91
CA LYS A 148 -7.98 2.62 -6.56
C LYS A 148 -6.96 1.50 -6.63
N ILE A 149 -7.28 0.38 -5.99
CA ILE A 149 -6.37 -0.74 -5.82
C ILE A 149 -6.94 -1.99 -6.48
N TYR A 150 -6.09 -2.70 -7.23
CA TYR A 150 -6.36 -4.08 -7.62
C TYR A 150 -5.23 -5.00 -7.17
N HIS A 151 -5.60 -6.06 -6.46
CA HIS A 151 -4.70 -7.18 -6.17
C HIS A 151 -4.86 -8.27 -7.22
N LEU A 152 -3.73 -8.71 -7.78
CA LEU A 152 -3.59 -9.77 -8.77
C LEU A 152 -3.15 -11.10 -8.12
N TRP A 153 -2.72 -11.08 -6.86
CA TRP A 153 -2.30 -12.27 -6.13
C TRP A 153 -2.88 -12.27 -4.71
N GLN A 154 -3.70 -13.28 -4.40
CA GLN A 154 -4.32 -13.47 -3.09
C GLN A 154 -3.39 -14.23 -2.12
N VAL A 155 -2.33 -13.56 -1.67
CA VAL A 155 -1.29 -14.16 -0.82
C VAL A 155 -1.79 -14.59 0.56
N ASP A 156 -2.85 -13.96 1.06
CA ASP A 156 -3.49 -14.26 2.35
C ASP A 156 -4.16 -15.65 2.39
N ARG A 157 -4.56 -16.18 1.23
CA ARG A 157 -5.06 -17.56 1.08
C ARG A 157 -3.94 -18.62 1.10
N GLY A 158 -2.68 -18.20 1.05
CA GLY A 158 -1.54 -19.09 0.86
C GLY A 158 -1.35 -19.55 -0.59
N ASP A 159 -1.95 -18.85 -1.56
CA ASP A 159 -1.81 -19.18 -2.98
C ASP A 159 -0.33 -19.03 -3.39
N LYS A 160 0.25 -20.09 -3.97
CA LYS A 160 1.66 -20.14 -4.38
C LYS A 160 1.93 -19.51 -5.75
N LEU A 161 0.88 -19.14 -6.48
CA LEU A 161 0.89 -18.47 -7.79
C LEU A 161 -0.26 -17.44 -7.82
N PRO A 162 -0.22 -16.42 -8.70
CA PRO A 162 -1.30 -15.46 -8.86
C PRO A 162 -2.48 -16.10 -9.62
N LEU A 163 -3.42 -16.69 -8.87
CA LEU A 163 -4.57 -17.40 -9.42
C LEU A 163 -5.83 -16.52 -9.45
N GLY A 164 -6.65 -16.72 -10.47
CA GLY A 164 -7.97 -16.08 -10.59
C GLY A 164 -7.93 -14.68 -11.22
N GLU A 165 -9.01 -13.94 -11.02
CA GLU A 165 -9.18 -12.59 -11.58
C GLU A 165 -8.67 -11.50 -10.62
N PRO A 166 -8.31 -10.30 -11.13
CA PRO A 166 -7.98 -9.15 -10.31
C PRO A 166 -9.09 -8.84 -9.29
N GLN A 167 -8.71 -8.65 -8.04
CA GLN A 167 -9.63 -8.33 -6.96
C GLN A 167 -9.56 -6.84 -6.64
N LEU A 168 -10.70 -6.16 -6.63
CA LEU A 168 -10.80 -4.79 -6.13
C LEU A 168 -10.52 -4.79 -4.63
N MET A 169 -9.65 -3.89 -4.20
CA MET A 169 -9.35 -3.68 -2.79
C MET A 169 -9.82 -2.29 -2.35
N THR A 170 -10.08 -2.16 -1.05
CA THR A 170 -10.34 -0.89 -0.36
C THR A 170 -9.38 -0.77 0.81
N SER A 171 -9.23 0.44 1.35
CA SER A 171 -8.70 0.61 2.70
C SER A 171 -9.81 0.72 3.74
N TYR A 172 -9.40 0.74 5.01
CA TYR A 172 -10.26 0.90 6.18
C TYR A 172 -10.58 2.36 6.45
N THR A 173 -11.78 2.62 6.99
CA THR A 173 -12.26 3.96 7.35
C THR A 173 -12.55 4.11 8.85
N ALA A 174 -12.50 3.01 9.63
CA ALA A 174 -12.70 3.04 11.07
C ALA A 174 -11.93 1.91 11.78
N ARG A 175 -11.63 2.12 13.08
CA ARG A 175 -10.82 1.20 13.90
C ARG A 175 -11.45 -0.17 14.14
N ASP A 176 -12.78 -0.24 14.13
CA ASP A 176 -13.56 -1.45 14.45
C ASP A 176 -13.78 -2.37 13.25
N GLN A 177 -13.31 -1.98 12.06
CA GLN A 177 -13.48 -2.77 10.82
C GLN A 177 -12.53 -3.98 10.73
N PHE A 178 -11.47 -4.01 11.53
CA PHE A 178 -10.54 -5.13 11.65
C PHE A 178 -9.81 -5.10 13.01
N ASP A 179 -9.03 -6.14 13.30
CA ASP A 179 -8.21 -6.22 14.52
C ASP A 179 -6.99 -5.28 14.43
N PHE A 180 -7.25 -3.97 14.49
CA PHE A 180 -6.27 -2.91 14.23
C PHE A 180 -5.00 -3.07 15.06
N ASP A 181 -5.15 -3.25 16.38
CA ASP A 181 -4.01 -3.34 17.30
C ASP A 181 -3.12 -4.55 17.02
N LYS A 182 -3.72 -5.68 16.61
CA LYS A 182 -2.96 -6.85 16.17
C LYS A 182 -2.20 -6.56 14.89
N TYR A 183 -2.89 -6.19 13.81
CA TYR A 183 -2.24 -6.08 12.50
C TYR A 183 -1.25 -4.91 12.43
N VAL A 184 -1.66 -3.73 12.87
CA VAL A 184 -0.81 -2.53 12.85
C VAL A 184 0.29 -2.62 13.90
N GLY A 185 -0.01 -3.17 15.08
CA GLY A 185 1.01 -3.41 16.11
C GLY A 185 2.07 -4.43 15.68
N ASP A 186 1.69 -5.49 14.94
CA ASP A 186 2.63 -6.46 14.36
C ASP A 186 3.55 -5.82 13.32
N ARG A 187 3.01 -4.94 12.49
CA ARG A 187 3.77 -4.13 11.53
C ARG A 187 4.74 -3.19 12.21
N ASP A 188 4.27 -2.45 13.21
CA ASP A 188 5.10 -1.51 13.96
C ASP A 188 6.30 -2.18 14.61
N ARG A 189 6.14 -3.40 15.16
CA ARG A 189 7.27 -4.17 15.69
C ARG A 189 8.31 -4.52 14.63
N ARG A 190 7.88 -4.85 13.40
CA ARG A 190 8.79 -5.18 12.28
C ARG A 190 9.49 -3.94 11.73
N PHE A 191 8.75 -2.85 11.57
CA PHE A 191 9.26 -1.60 10.99
C PHE A 191 9.85 -0.62 12.00
N LYS A 192 9.81 -0.95 13.31
CA LYS A 192 10.21 -0.07 14.41
C LYS A 192 9.46 1.28 14.38
N SER A 193 8.16 1.22 14.09
CA SER A 193 7.26 2.38 14.08
C SER A 193 6.36 2.37 15.32
N ASP A 194 5.56 3.43 15.48
CA ASP A 194 4.55 3.55 16.53
C ASP A 194 3.34 4.32 15.98
N TYR A 195 2.27 3.60 15.63
CA TYR A 195 1.05 4.17 15.06
C TYR A 195 0.36 5.12 16.04
N LYS A 196 0.49 4.91 17.36
CA LYS A 196 -0.11 5.80 18.37
C LYS A 196 0.61 7.14 18.38
N ARG A 197 1.95 7.11 18.28
CA ARG A 197 2.73 8.32 18.07
C ARG A 197 2.34 9.01 16.76
N LYS A 198 2.24 8.26 15.66
CA LYS A 198 1.82 8.80 14.35
C LYS A 198 0.44 9.44 14.40
N GLU A 199 -0.54 8.78 15.00
CA GLU A 199 -1.88 9.32 15.22
C GLU A 199 -1.83 10.63 16.01
N GLU A 200 -1.11 10.66 17.14
CA GLU A 200 -0.99 11.85 17.97
C GLU A 200 -0.39 13.02 17.20
N VAL A 201 0.74 12.81 16.51
CA VAL A 201 1.43 13.89 15.80
C VAL A 201 0.71 14.31 14.52
N ARG A 202 -0.18 13.49 13.96
CA ARG A 202 -0.95 13.83 12.75
C ARG A 202 -2.28 14.49 13.04
N LYS A 203 -2.62 14.74 14.31
CA LYS A 203 -3.84 15.49 14.69
C LYS A 203 -3.91 16.87 14.03
N TYR A 204 -2.78 17.53 13.78
CA TYR A 204 -2.74 18.84 13.13
C TYR A 204 -3.07 18.80 11.63
N ILE A 205 -2.97 17.63 10.98
CA ILE A 205 -3.25 17.50 9.55
C ILE A 205 -4.75 17.67 9.31
N ASP A 206 -5.13 18.63 8.48
CA ASP A 206 -6.52 18.89 8.14
C ASP A 206 -7.18 17.68 7.48
N GLU A 207 -8.37 17.33 7.94
CA GLU A 207 -9.18 16.27 7.33
C GLU A 207 -10.02 16.86 6.20
N PRO A 208 -9.84 16.38 4.95
CA PRO A 208 -10.68 16.82 3.83
C PRO A 208 -12.08 16.23 3.93
N GLU A 209 -13.05 16.91 3.29
CA GLU A 209 -14.39 16.33 3.10
C GLU A 209 -14.29 15.14 2.12
N ILE A 210 -14.77 13.98 2.58
CA ILE A 210 -14.78 12.76 1.78
C ILE A 210 -16.04 12.75 0.90
N HIS A 211 -15.84 12.58 -0.41
CA HIS A 211 -16.94 12.53 -1.36
C HIS A 211 -17.88 11.33 -1.08
N PRO A 212 -19.21 11.50 -1.15
CA PRO A 212 -20.18 10.48 -0.74
C PRO A 212 -20.17 9.18 -1.56
N HIS A 213 -19.52 9.15 -2.72
CA HIS A 213 -19.36 7.93 -3.53
C HIS A 213 -18.05 7.17 -3.28
N ALA A 214 -17.11 7.70 -2.49
CA ALA A 214 -15.93 6.94 -2.08
C ALA A 214 -16.28 5.92 -0.98
N ASP A 215 -15.38 4.99 -0.69
CA ASP A 215 -15.49 4.07 0.46
C ASP A 215 -16.76 3.19 0.42
N GLN A 216 -17.21 2.86 -0.79
CA GLN A 216 -18.50 2.20 -1.02
C GLN A 216 -18.63 0.84 -0.31
N THR A 217 -17.51 0.13 -0.13
CA THR A 217 -17.46 -1.14 0.61
C THR A 217 -18.06 -1.03 2.00
N TRP A 218 -17.83 0.09 2.69
CA TRP A 218 -18.26 0.28 4.09
C TRP A 218 -19.68 0.83 4.20
N LYS A 219 -20.16 1.56 3.19
CA LYS A 219 -21.53 2.13 3.15
C LYS A 219 -22.62 1.11 2.89
N SER A 220 -22.28 -0.01 2.26
CA SER A 220 -23.26 -1.07 1.96
C SER A 220 -23.72 -1.85 3.19
N LYS A 221 -22.91 -1.87 4.27
CA LYS A 221 -23.19 -2.60 5.51
C LYS A 221 -24.10 -1.87 6.50
N GLU A 222 -24.27 -0.56 6.38
CA GLU A 222 -25.20 0.21 7.22
C GLU A 222 -26.68 0.02 6.83
N ARG A 223 -26.96 -0.69 5.73
CA ARG A 223 -28.32 -0.91 5.18
C ARG A 223 -28.89 -2.29 5.46
N THR A 224 -28.25 -3.10 6.32
CA THR A 224 -28.71 -4.42 6.78
C THR A 224 -28.71 -4.48 8.29
#